data_AF-A0A4R4WXV8-F1
#
_entry.id   AF-A0A4R4WXV8-F1
#
_cell.length_a   1.000
_cell.length_b   1.000
_cell.length_c   1.000
_cell.angle_alpha   90.00
_cell.angle_beta   90.00
_cell.angle_gamma   90.00
#
_symmetry.space_group_name_H-M   'P 1'
#
loop_
_entity.id
_entity.type
_entity.pdbx_description
1 polymer ?
#
loop_
_entity_poly.entity_id
_entity_poly.type
_entity_poly.pdbx_seq_one_letter_code
_entity_poly.pdbx_strand_id
1 'polypeptide(L)'
;MMLRVAFRPAESGAKPSLHAATAADLPGGSFIVPRGPFHAYGSPTRCTRAPGLHDATTAQRLWHLSEKLTGVDYRWPEPASG
;
A
#
# COMPACT_ATOMS: atom_id res chain seq x y z
N MET A 1 30.09 5.36 -9.15
CA MET A 1 29.71 4.09 -8.47
C MET A 1 28.55 4.25 -7.45
N MET A 2 27.87 5.40 -7.35
CA MET A 2 26.75 5.61 -6.41
C MET A 2 25.34 5.32 -7.00
N LEU A 3 25.14 5.37 -8.32
CA LEU A 3 23.81 5.16 -8.93
C LEU A 3 23.26 3.73 -8.79
N ARG A 4 24.11 2.70 -8.72
CA ARG A 4 23.67 1.29 -8.61
C ARG A 4 23.15 0.91 -7.21
N VAL A 5 23.45 1.71 -6.19
CA VAL A 5 22.97 1.49 -4.81
C VAL A 5 21.63 2.21 -4.59
N ALA A 6 21.42 3.35 -5.25
CA ALA A 6 20.18 4.12 -5.18
C ALA A 6 19.04 3.48 -5.98
N PHE A 7 19.34 2.88 -7.15
CA PHE A 7 18.34 2.28 -8.03
C PHE A 7 18.48 0.76 -8.04
N ARG A 8 17.43 0.07 -7.56
CA ARG A 8 17.35 -1.38 -7.56
C ARG A 8 16.85 -1.89 -8.93
N PRO A 9 17.25 -3.11 -9.35
CA PRO A 9 16.61 -3.78 -10.47
C PRO A 9 15.09 -3.87 -10.28
N ALA A 10 14.33 -3.74 -11.36
CA ALA A 10 12.88 -3.71 -11.34
C ALA A 10 12.29 -4.97 -10.68
N GLU A 11 12.91 -6.12 -10.90
CA GLU A 11 12.53 -7.41 -10.32
C GLU A 11 12.60 -7.40 -8.80
N SER A 12 13.58 -6.68 -8.23
CA SER A 12 13.68 -6.52 -6.79
C SER A 12 12.68 -5.49 -6.25
N GLY A 13 12.41 -4.43 -7.00
CA GLY A 13 11.44 -3.40 -6.62
C GLY A 13 10.00 -3.88 -6.68
N ALA A 14 9.69 -4.85 -7.55
CA ALA A 14 8.34 -5.40 -7.72
C ALA A 14 7.91 -6.37 -6.62
N LYS A 15 8.85 -6.90 -5.80
CA LYS A 15 8.56 -7.95 -4.81
C LYS A 15 7.44 -7.59 -3.82
N PRO A 16 7.36 -6.36 -3.24
CA PRO A 16 6.27 -6.01 -2.34
C PRO A 16 4.91 -6.03 -3.03
N SER A 17 4.81 -5.50 -4.24
CA SER A 17 3.55 -5.50 -5.03
C SER A 17 3.11 -6.92 -5.40
N LEU A 18 4.05 -7.75 -5.86
CA LEU A 18 3.77 -9.16 -6.16
C LEU A 18 3.30 -9.91 -4.92
N HIS A 19 3.93 -9.68 -3.76
CA HIS A 19 3.52 -10.31 -2.51
C HIS A 19 2.13 -9.84 -2.07
N ALA A 20 1.86 -8.53 -2.11
CA ALA A 20 0.56 -7.96 -1.77
C ALA A 20 -0.58 -8.48 -2.68
N ALA A 21 -0.29 -8.74 -3.95
CA ALA A 21 -1.27 -9.23 -4.91
C ALA A 21 -1.52 -10.74 -4.83
N THR A 22 -0.58 -11.54 -4.30
CA THR A 22 -0.64 -13.01 -4.42
C THR A 22 -0.66 -13.77 -3.09
N ALA A 23 -0.32 -13.13 -1.96
CA ALA A 23 -0.39 -13.79 -0.66
C ALA A 23 -1.85 -14.03 -0.24
N ALA A 24 -2.17 -15.29 0.06
CA ALA A 24 -3.54 -15.74 0.31
C ALA A 24 -4.11 -15.28 1.66
N ASP A 25 -3.25 -14.95 2.61
CA ASP A 25 -3.57 -14.74 4.03
C ASP A 25 -3.36 -13.29 4.48
N LEU A 26 -3.32 -12.33 3.55
CA LEU A 26 -3.20 -10.91 3.89
C LEU A 26 -4.55 -10.31 4.28
N PRO A 27 -4.69 -9.74 5.50
CA PRO A 27 -5.88 -8.97 5.85
C PRO A 27 -6.06 -7.76 4.95
N GLY A 28 -7.30 -7.36 4.71
CA GLY A 28 -7.63 -6.09 4.05
C GLY A 28 -6.97 -4.90 4.75
N GLY A 29 -6.54 -3.90 3.98
CA GLY A 29 -5.81 -2.74 4.50
C GLY A 29 -4.35 -3.02 4.88
N SER A 30 -3.81 -4.20 4.57
CA SER A 30 -2.39 -4.49 4.77
C SER A 30 -1.50 -3.59 3.88
N PHE A 31 -0.46 -3.02 4.49
CA PHE A 31 0.55 -2.25 3.78
C PHE A 31 1.87 -3.03 3.74
N ILE A 32 2.32 -3.44 2.56
CA ILE A 32 3.51 -4.28 2.37
C ILE A 32 4.70 -3.43 1.93
N VAL A 33 5.82 -3.57 2.65
CA VAL A 33 7.05 -2.79 2.43
C VAL A 33 8.29 -3.68 2.53
N PRO A 34 9.45 -3.27 2.00
CA PRO A 34 10.72 -3.96 2.28
C PRO A 34 11.10 -3.88 3.77
N ARG A 35 11.65 -4.96 4.34
CA ARG A 35 12.00 -5.05 5.78
C ARG A 35 13.18 -4.17 6.21
N GLY A 36 14.08 -3.85 5.31
CA GLY A 36 15.32 -3.12 5.58
C GLY A 36 15.11 -1.68 6.04
N PRO A 37 16.18 -0.99 6.46
CA PRO A 37 16.12 0.39 6.92
C PRO A 37 15.45 1.29 5.88
N PHE A 38 14.64 2.22 6.38
CA PHE A 38 13.84 3.15 5.58
C PHE A 38 12.92 2.46 4.55
N HIS A 39 12.61 1.17 4.74
CA HIS A 39 11.88 0.35 3.77
C HIS A 39 12.56 0.29 2.39
N ALA A 40 13.88 0.42 2.34
CA ALA A 40 14.60 0.55 1.07
C ALA A 40 15.01 -0.80 0.45
N TYR A 41 15.08 -1.88 1.23
CA TYR A 41 15.53 -3.19 0.74
C TYR A 41 15.10 -4.37 1.63
N GLY A 42 15.44 -5.60 1.23
CA GLY A 42 15.07 -6.81 1.95
C GLY A 42 13.76 -7.41 1.46
N SER A 43 13.36 -8.52 2.08
CA SER A 43 12.13 -9.23 1.69
C SER A 43 10.88 -8.41 2.05
N PRO A 44 9.77 -8.61 1.31
CA PRO A 44 8.48 -8.05 1.67
C PRO A 44 8.09 -8.39 3.11
N THR A 45 7.50 -7.43 3.80
CA THR A 45 6.98 -7.58 5.15
C THR A 45 5.78 -6.64 5.33
N ARG A 46 4.84 -7.02 6.20
CA ARG A 46 3.74 -6.12 6.56
C ARG A 46 4.28 -4.97 7.44
N CYS A 47 3.99 -3.74 7.04
CA CYS A 47 4.24 -2.56 7.85
C CYS A 47 3.20 -2.51 8.98
N THR A 48 3.67 -2.45 10.22
CA THR A 48 2.82 -2.35 11.41
C THR A 48 2.81 -0.94 12.00
N ARG A 49 3.62 -0.02 11.47
CA ARG A 49 3.81 1.32 12.03
C ARG A 49 3.90 2.38 10.93
N ALA A 50 2.75 2.93 10.58
CA ALA A 50 2.62 4.07 9.67
C ALA A 50 1.62 5.08 10.25
N PRO A 51 2.08 6.06 11.06
CA PRO A 51 1.19 7.09 11.60
C PRO A 51 0.57 7.86 10.43
N GLY A 52 -0.76 7.90 10.37
CA GLY A 52 -1.54 8.50 9.27
C GLY A 52 -2.24 7.48 8.36
N LEU A 53 -1.77 6.24 8.31
CA LEU A 53 -2.43 5.18 7.51
C LEU A 53 -3.86 4.87 8.00
N HIS A 54 -4.16 5.21 9.25
CA HIS A 54 -5.43 4.88 9.91
C HIS A 54 -6.31 6.11 10.22
N ASP A 55 -6.02 7.28 9.66
CA ASP A 55 -6.94 8.43 9.77
C ASP A 55 -8.10 8.29 8.77
N ALA A 56 -9.17 7.65 9.24
CA ALA A 56 -10.38 7.43 8.46
C ALA A 56 -11.07 8.74 8.02
N THR A 57 -10.95 9.82 8.79
CA THR A 57 -11.59 11.10 8.46
C THR A 57 -10.90 11.74 7.27
N THR A 58 -9.56 11.78 7.30
CA THR A 58 -8.78 12.30 6.16
C THR A 58 -8.97 11.43 4.93
N ALA A 59 -8.97 10.09 5.08
CA ALA A 59 -9.21 9.16 3.98
C ALA A 59 -10.58 9.37 3.31
N GLN A 60 -11.66 9.52 4.09
CA GLN A 60 -13.00 9.73 3.55
C GLN A 60 -13.10 11.08 2.80
N ARG A 61 -12.53 12.15 3.35
CA ARG A 61 -12.53 13.47 2.70
C ARG A 61 -11.77 13.44 1.38
N LEU A 62 -10.61 12.78 1.36
CA LEU A 62 -9.81 12.61 0.15
C LEU A 62 -10.58 11.82 -0.91
N TRP A 63 -11.19 10.70 -0.54
CA TRP A 63 -11.98 9.88 -1.46
C TRP A 63 -13.10 10.69 -2.13
N HIS A 64 -13.89 11.39 -1.32
CA HIS A 64 -15.02 12.18 -1.81
C HIS A 64 -14.57 13.32 -2.75
N LEU A 65 -13.38 13.89 -2.52
CA LEU A 65 -12.78 14.86 -3.43
C LEU A 65 -12.32 14.20 -4.74
N SER A 66 -11.71 13.01 -4.67
CA SER A 66 -11.29 12.25 -5.85
C SER A 66 -12.48 11.90 -6.76
N GLU A 67 -13.61 11.46 -6.19
CA GLU A 67 -14.84 11.21 -6.96
C GLU A 67 -15.34 12.48 -7.66
N LYS A 68 -15.42 13.60 -6.93
CA LYS A 68 -15.81 14.89 -7.51
C LYS A 68 -14.90 15.37 -8.64
N LEU A 69 -13.58 15.19 -8.49
CA LEU A 69 -12.60 15.64 -9.48
C LEU A 69 -12.56 14.76 -10.73
N THR A 70 -12.88 13.47 -10.58
CA THR A 70 -12.85 12.50 -11.69
C THR A 70 -14.22 12.25 -12.32
N GLY A 71 -15.30 12.64 -11.65
CA GLY A 71 -16.67 12.33 -12.06
C GLY A 71 -17.03 10.84 -11.95
N VAL A 72 -16.20 10.04 -11.28
CA VAL A 72 -16.43 8.60 -11.05
C VAL A 72 -17.07 8.42 -9.68
N ASP A 73 -18.24 7.78 -9.65
CA ASP A 73 -18.91 7.41 -8.41
C ASP A 73 -18.68 5.94 -8.08
N TYR A 74 -18.16 5.65 -6.88
CA TYR A 74 -18.03 4.28 -6.39
C TYR A 74 -19.19 3.92 -5.47
N ARG A 75 -19.94 2.88 -5.85
CA ARG A 75 -20.92 2.24 -4.98
C ARG A 75 -20.30 1.02 -4.34
N TRP A 76 -19.75 1.21 -3.15
CA TRP A 76 -19.23 0.09 -2.38
C TRP A 76 -20.39 -0.76 -1.83
N PRO A 77 -20.38 -2.08 -2.00
CA PRO A 77 -21.28 -2.94 -1.25
C PRO A 77 -21.01 -2.76 0.24
N GLU A 78 -22.08 -2.77 1.03
CA GLU A 78 -21.97 -2.68 2.49
C GLU A 78 -21.08 -3.82 2.98
N PRO A 79 -20.07 -3.55 3.83
CA PRO A 79 -19.19 -4.61 4.31
C PRO A 79 -20.06 -5.66 5.02
N ALA A 80 -19.91 -6.92 4.59
CA ALA A 80 -20.60 -8.03 5.24
C ALA A 80 -20.32 -7.97 6.74
N SER A 81 -21.36 -7.77 7.54
CA SER A 81 -21.25 -7.74 8.99
C SER A 81 -20.88 -9.16 9.44
N GLY A 82 -19.61 -9.35 9.81
CA GLY A 82 -19.07 -10.60 10.33
C GLY A 82 -18.16 -10.32 11.51
#